data_AF-A0AAC8XWC9-F1
#
_entry.id   AF-A0AAC8XWC9-F1
#
_cell.length_a   1.000
_cell.length_b   1.000
_cell.length_c   1.000
_cell.angle_alpha   90.00
_cell.angle_beta   90.00
_cell.angle_gamma   90.00
#
_symmetry.space_group_name_H-M   'P 1'
#
loop_
_entity.id
_entity.type
_entity.pdbx_description
1 polymer ?
#
loop_
_entity_poly.entity_id
_entity_poly.type
_entity_poly.pdbx_seq_one_letter_code
_entity_poly.pdbx_strand_id
1 'polypeptide(L)'
;MGPTYWLNKQEHRCSCGAPAEQCDFWRPVLTTMRNLDIINPTLPSYYLDAYATVLAQFSKLYGKDYQPIDTSKGIKHLKLLAASETIDAKALFLIRDVRSYASSQARLARSQPRKGLKKVKGHYWYQMMRWLSDNKKRESLLTDLALPFETVGYEPFCFNPTQTLDSVYNFLALPKTPSNESLGKSTHHVLFGNPMRNCETRKTEIRYDDRWFSETNYMLAAALIPTLMQYNQARVYACGQ
;
A
#
# COMPACT_ATOMS: atom_id res chain seq x y z
N MET A 1 -1.22 -11.58 13.01
CA MET A 1 -1.77 -10.91 14.21
C MET A 1 -3.27 -10.99 14.11
N GLY A 2 -3.96 -11.58 15.08
CA GLY A 2 -5.40 -11.80 15.03
C GLY A 2 -6.22 -10.73 15.76
N PRO A 3 -7.56 -10.82 15.74
CA PRO A 3 -8.44 -9.86 16.40
C PRO A 3 -8.16 -9.66 17.89
N THR A 4 -7.85 -10.73 18.63
CA THR A 4 -7.52 -10.65 20.06
C THR A 4 -6.32 -9.75 20.33
N TYR A 5 -5.31 -9.76 19.44
CA TYR A 5 -4.15 -8.87 19.57
C TYR A 5 -4.56 -7.40 19.44
N TRP A 6 -5.40 -7.07 18.47
CA TRP A 6 -5.82 -5.69 18.21
C TRP A 6 -6.83 -5.16 19.24
N LEU A 7 -7.69 -6.03 19.75
CA LEU A 7 -8.67 -5.69 20.79
C LEU A 7 -8.04 -5.55 22.18
N ASN A 8 -6.84 -6.08 22.40
CA ASN A 8 -6.18 -6.07 23.70
C ASN A 8 -4.99 -5.11 23.68
N LYS A 9 -5.25 -3.81 23.91
CA LYS A 9 -4.29 -2.75 24.34
C LYS A 9 -4.81 -1.34 24.02
N GLN A 10 -4.53 -0.39 24.91
CA GLN A 10 -4.65 1.06 24.61
C GLN A 10 -3.64 1.55 23.56
N GLU A 11 -2.52 0.85 23.37
CA GLU A 11 -1.43 1.22 22.45
C GLU A 11 -1.78 1.01 20.97
N HIS A 12 -2.78 0.18 20.66
CA HIS A 12 -3.15 -0.18 19.29
C HIS A 12 -4.15 0.81 18.72
N ARG A 13 -3.64 1.99 18.36
CA ARG A 13 -4.45 3.07 17.79
C ARG A 13 -4.68 2.91 16.29
N CYS A 14 -5.92 3.13 15.91
CA CYS A 14 -6.36 3.34 14.54
C CYS A 14 -5.94 4.75 14.07
N SER A 15 -5.78 4.95 12.76
CA SER A 15 -5.47 6.27 12.19
C SER A 15 -6.55 7.34 12.45
N CYS A 16 -7.77 6.94 12.83
CA CYS A 16 -8.81 7.86 13.31
C CYS A 16 -8.52 8.45 14.70
N GLY A 17 -7.46 7.97 15.39
CA GLY A 17 -7.05 8.43 16.71
C GLY A 17 -7.57 7.58 17.86
N ALA A 18 -8.67 6.84 17.69
CA ALA A 18 -9.20 5.95 18.73
C ALA A 18 -8.35 4.66 18.88
N PRO A 19 -8.25 4.08 20.09
CA PRO A 19 -7.86 2.69 20.28
C PRO A 19 -8.73 1.76 19.42
N ALA A 20 -8.18 0.65 18.92
CA ALA A 20 -8.91 -0.26 18.04
C ALA A 20 -10.20 -0.82 18.69
N GLU A 21 -10.17 -1.05 20.00
CA GLU A 21 -11.34 -1.47 20.82
C GLU A 21 -12.43 -0.39 20.96
N GLN A 22 -12.13 0.87 20.67
CA GLN A 22 -13.03 2.03 20.76
C GLN A 22 -13.30 2.65 19.38
N CYS A 23 -12.72 2.10 18.32
CA CYS A 23 -12.90 2.57 16.96
C CYS A 23 -14.22 2.06 16.39
N ASP A 24 -15.11 2.97 15.97
CA ASP A 24 -16.43 2.61 15.43
C ASP A 24 -16.38 1.72 14.19
N PHE A 25 -15.27 1.76 13.45
CA PHE A 25 -15.00 0.86 12.35
C PHE A 25 -14.42 -0.49 12.82
N TRP A 26 -13.31 -0.47 13.55
CA TRP A 26 -12.56 -1.71 13.83
C TRP A 26 -13.11 -2.52 15.00
N ARG A 27 -13.72 -1.90 16.02
CA ARG A 27 -14.26 -2.65 17.16
C ARG A 27 -15.32 -3.67 16.70
N PRO A 28 -16.35 -3.30 15.91
CA PRO A 28 -17.33 -4.27 15.41
C PRO A 28 -16.67 -5.34 14.55
N VAL A 29 -15.82 -4.96 13.59
CA VAL A 29 -15.13 -5.88 12.68
C VAL A 29 -14.32 -6.93 13.44
N LEU A 30 -13.44 -6.49 14.34
CA LEU A 30 -12.56 -7.37 15.10
C LEU A 30 -13.37 -8.25 16.08
N THR A 31 -14.43 -7.71 16.67
CA THR A 31 -15.30 -8.49 17.56
C THR A 31 -16.02 -9.60 16.80
N THR A 32 -16.58 -9.29 15.63
CA THR A 32 -17.23 -10.28 14.76
C THR A 32 -16.23 -11.34 14.31
N MET A 33 -15.06 -10.94 13.81
CA MET A 33 -14.01 -11.87 13.39
C MET A 33 -13.56 -12.80 14.52
N ARG A 34 -13.46 -12.28 15.76
CA ARG A 34 -13.11 -13.08 16.94
C ARG A 34 -14.22 -14.06 17.30
N ASN A 35 -15.46 -13.59 17.38
CA ASN A 35 -16.58 -14.40 17.85
C ASN A 35 -16.92 -15.54 16.88
N LEU A 36 -16.74 -15.31 15.57
CA LEU A 36 -16.98 -16.31 14.52
C LEU A 36 -15.72 -17.12 14.16
N ASP A 37 -14.59 -16.89 14.85
CA ASP A 37 -13.29 -17.49 14.56
C ASP A 37 -12.87 -17.38 13.06
N ILE A 38 -13.29 -16.29 12.39
CA ILE A 38 -13.14 -16.06 10.94
C ILE A 38 -11.68 -16.10 10.50
N ILE A 39 -10.73 -15.79 11.37
CA ILE A 39 -9.31 -15.70 11.00
C ILE A 39 -8.53 -17.01 11.26
N ASN A 40 -9.24 -18.10 11.54
CA ASN A 40 -8.63 -19.40 11.71
C ASN A 40 -8.07 -19.90 10.38
N PRO A 41 -6.74 -20.10 10.25
CA PRO A 41 -6.12 -20.48 8.99
C PRO A 41 -6.51 -21.89 8.51
N THR A 42 -7.18 -22.70 9.34
CA THR A 42 -7.73 -23.99 8.93
C THR A 42 -9.04 -23.84 8.15
N LEU A 43 -9.72 -22.70 8.24
CA LEU A 43 -10.93 -22.41 7.49
C LEU A 43 -10.58 -22.03 6.05
N PRO A 44 -11.13 -22.68 5.01
CA PRO A 44 -10.80 -22.40 3.62
C PRO A 44 -11.12 -20.96 3.18
N SER A 45 -12.18 -20.36 3.73
CA SER A 45 -12.74 -19.06 3.32
C SER A 45 -12.28 -17.88 4.18
N TYR A 46 -11.41 -18.10 5.15
CA TYR A 46 -11.09 -17.15 6.23
C TYR A 46 -10.74 -15.73 5.74
N TYR A 47 -10.05 -15.60 4.59
CA TYR A 47 -9.76 -14.30 3.99
C TYR A 47 -10.99 -13.61 3.37
N LEU A 48 -11.81 -14.37 2.64
CA LEU A 48 -13.01 -13.83 1.98
C LEU A 48 -14.03 -13.41 3.04
N ASP A 49 -14.22 -14.24 4.07
CA ASP A 49 -15.09 -13.92 5.21
C ASP A 49 -14.59 -12.69 5.98
N ALA A 50 -13.26 -12.55 6.09
CA ALA A 50 -12.67 -11.37 6.69
C ALA A 50 -12.94 -10.10 5.86
N TYR A 51 -12.75 -10.15 4.53
CA TYR A 51 -13.08 -9.04 3.65
C TYR A 51 -14.57 -8.71 3.67
N ALA A 52 -15.45 -9.71 3.62
CA ALA A 52 -16.89 -9.52 3.69
C ALA A 52 -17.29 -8.81 5.00
N THR A 53 -16.69 -9.20 6.13
CA THR A 53 -16.92 -8.55 7.43
C THR A 53 -16.48 -7.08 7.43
N VAL A 54 -15.31 -6.78 6.84
CA VAL A 54 -14.81 -5.40 6.70
C VAL A 54 -15.74 -4.57 5.81
N LEU A 55 -16.13 -5.09 4.66
CA LEU A 55 -17.00 -4.41 3.69
C LEU A 55 -18.43 -4.22 4.21
N ALA A 56 -18.95 -5.17 4.98
CA ALA A 56 -20.25 -5.06 5.62
C ALA A 56 -20.26 -3.89 6.64
N GLN A 57 -19.22 -3.78 7.47
CA GLN A 57 -19.10 -2.64 8.39
C GLN A 57 -18.87 -1.32 7.66
N PHE A 58 -18.08 -1.32 6.58
CA PHE A 58 -17.88 -0.15 5.74
C PHE A 58 -19.21 0.34 5.15
N SER A 59 -19.97 -0.56 4.52
CA SER A 59 -21.28 -0.25 3.93
C SER A 59 -22.27 0.28 4.99
N LYS A 60 -22.25 -0.30 6.20
CA LYS A 60 -23.08 0.18 7.32
C LYS A 60 -22.76 1.62 7.74
N LEU A 61 -21.48 2.01 7.74
CA LEU A 61 -21.05 3.34 8.22
C LEU A 61 -21.09 4.42 7.14
N TYR A 62 -20.79 4.07 5.89
CA TYR A 62 -20.56 5.03 4.82
C TYR A 62 -21.52 4.88 3.63
N GLY A 63 -22.31 3.81 3.59
CA GLY A 63 -23.26 3.57 2.50
C GLY A 63 -22.57 3.50 1.14
N LYS A 64 -23.17 4.16 0.15
CA LYS A 64 -22.70 4.20 -1.24
C LYS A 64 -21.93 5.48 -1.59
N ASP A 65 -21.85 6.43 -0.67
CA ASP A 65 -21.23 7.74 -0.92
C ASP A 65 -19.70 7.68 -0.85
N TYR A 66 -19.15 6.58 -0.34
CA TYR A 66 -17.71 6.35 -0.20
C TYR A 66 -17.30 5.02 -0.82
N GLN A 67 -16.09 4.99 -1.39
CA GLN A 67 -15.46 3.77 -1.87
C GLN A 67 -14.39 3.29 -0.87
N PRO A 68 -14.37 2.01 -0.48
CA PRO A 68 -13.31 1.47 0.37
C PRO A 68 -11.98 1.41 -0.39
N ILE A 69 -10.90 1.89 0.24
CA ILE A 69 -9.53 1.80 -0.27
C ILE A 69 -8.72 0.86 0.62
N ASP A 70 -8.21 -0.22 0.04
CA ASP A 70 -7.26 -1.12 0.68
C ASP A 70 -5.81 -0.76 0.31
N THR A 71 -4.94 -0.73 1.32
CA THR A 71 -3.50 -0.42 1.16
C THR A 71 -2.61 -1.66 1.27
N SER A 72 -3.20 -2.85 1.22
CA SER A 72 -2.49 -4.14 1.25
C SER A 72 -1.58 -4.31 0.03
N LYS A 73 -0.38 -4.86 0.27
CA LYS A 73 0.70 -4.97 -0.75
C LYS A 73 1.00 -6.41 -1.17
N GLY A 74 0.22 -7.36 -0.67
CA GLY A 74 0.50 -8.79 -0.79
C GLY A 74 -0.17 -9.40 -2.01
N ILE A 75 0.61 -10.14 -2.81
CA ILE A 75 0.14 -10.89 -3.99
C ILE A 75 -1.04 -11.83 -3.69
N LYS A 76 -1.11 -12.40 -2.48
CA LYS A 76 -2.23 -13.26 -2.07
C LYS A 76 -3.57 -12.51 -2.10
N HIS A 77 -3.59 -11.24 -1.68
CA HIS A 77 -4.81 -10.42 -1.68
C HIS A 77 -5.26 -10.12 -3.11
N LEU A 78 -4.34 -9.85 -4.04
CA LEU A 78 -4.68 -9.65 -5.45
C LEU A 78 -5.41 -10.87 -6.04
N LYS A 79 -4.90 -12.08 -5.80
CA LYS A 79 -5.56 -13.31 -6.27
C LYS A 79 -6.95 -13.51 -5.68
N LEU A 80 -7.10 -13.21 -4.40
CA LEU A 80 -8.39 -13.36 -3.70
C LEU A 80 -9.42 -12.34 -4.20
N LEU A 81 -9.01 -11.09 -4.40
CA LEU A 81 -9.89 -10.04 -4.92
C LEU A 81 -10.27 -10.29 -6.37
N ALA A 82 -9.33 -10.69 -7.23
CA ALA A 82 -9.61 -11.00 -8.62
C ALA A 82 -10.52 -12.23 -8.80
N ALA A 83 -10.49 -13.18 -7.86
CA ALA A 83 -11.35 -14.36 -7.87
C ALA A 83 -12.71 -14.13 -7.18
N SER A 84 -12.96 -12.93 -6.62
CA SER A 84 -14.18 -12.66 -5.88
C SER A 84 -15.32 -12.30 -6.83
N GLU A 85 -16.44 -13.00 -6.71
CA GLU A 85 -17.67 -12.67 -7.44
C GLU A 85 -18.47 -11.54 -6.79
N THR A 86 -18.15 -11.19 -5.54
CA THR A 86 -18.90 -10.22 -4.73
C THR A 86 -18.19 -8.88 -4.58
N ILE A 87 -16.91 -8.79 -4.96
CA ILE A 87 -16.09 -7.59 -4.82
C ILE A 87 -15.62 -7.17 -6.21
N ASP A 88 -16.15 -6.05 -6.70
CA ASP A 88 -15.61 -5.37 -7.88
C ASP A 88 -14.37 -4.56 -7.48
N ALA A 89 -13.19 -5.16 -7.70
CA ALA A 89 -11.91 -4.57 -7.32
C ALA A 89 -11.19 -3.95 -8.52
N LYS A 90 -10.69 -2.73 -8.32
CA LYS A 90 -9.72 -2.08 -9.20
C LYS A 90 -8.40 -1.91 -8.46
N ALA A 91 -7.28 -2.09 -9.14
CA ALA A 91 -5.95 -1.98 -8.55
C ALA A 91 -5.22 -0.70 -8.98
N LEU A 92 -4.66 0.02 -8.01
CA LEU A 92 -3.67 1.08 -8.29
C LEU A 92 -2.27 0.50 -8.07
N PHE A 93 -1.56 0.25 -9.17
CA PHE A 93 -0.21 -0.27 -9.15
C PHE A 93 0.80 0.86 -8.91
N LEU A 94 0.95 1.24 -7.64
CA LEU A 94 1.91 2.26 -7.21
C LEU A 94 3.35 1.74 -7.29
N ILE A 95 4.17 2.40 -8.10
CA ILE A 95 5.59 2.09 -8.29
C ILE A 95 6.45 3.32 -7.96
N ARG A 96 7.55 3.09 -7.24
CA ARG A 96 8.49 4.14 -6.80
C ARG A 96 9.85 3.93 -7.45
N ASP A 97 10.57 5.02 -7.69
CA ASP A 97 11.93 4.98 -8.25
C ASP A 97 12.82 3.96 -7.52
N VAL A 98 13.51 3.15 -8.32
CA VAL A 98 14.33 2.03 -7.87
C VAL A 98 15.49 2.47 -6.96
N ARG A 99 16.06 3.66 -7.19
CA ARG A 99 17.15 4.24 -6.39
C ARG A 99 16.59 4.65 -5.03
N SER A 100 15.46 5.37 -5.04
CA SER A 100 14.74 5.78 -3.84
C SER A 100 14.33 4.58 -2.98
N TYR A 101 13.79 3.54 -3.61
CA TYR A 101 13.44 2.27 -2.96
C TYR A 101 14.66 1.58 -2.37
N ALA A 102 15.73 1.40 -3.16
CA ALA A 102 16.93 0.70 -2.72
C ALA A 102 17.59 1.40 -1.52
N SER A 103 17.68 2.74 -1.54
CA SER A 103 18.12 3.55 -0.41
C SER A 103 17.26 3.34 0.84
N SER A 104 15.93 3.40 0.71
CA SER A 104 15.01 3.15 1.82
C SER A 104 15.22 1.76 2.43
N GLN A 105 15.31 0.75 1.57
CA GLN A 105 15.50 -0.64 1.99
C GLN A 105 16.90 -0.91 2.58
N ALA A 106 17.94 -0.23 2.07
CA ALA A 106 19.29 -0.31 2.60
C ALA A 106 19.39 0.36 3.99
N ARG A 107 18.71 1.49 4.22
CA ARG A 107 18.64 2.11 5.56
C ARG A 107 17.93 1.21 6.56
N LEU A 108 16.78 0.65 6.20
CA LEU A 108 16.08 -0.35 7.03
C LEU A 108 16.93 -1.60 7.27
N ALA A 109 17.80 -1.95 6.32
CA ALA A 109 18.74 -3.04 6.48
C ALA A 109 19.80 -2.79 7.54
N ARG A 110 20.33 -1.57 7.60
CA ARG A 110 21.34 -1.15 8.57
C ARG A 110 20.76 -1.02 9.98
N SER A 111 19.49 -0.65 10.11
CA SER A 111 18.82 -0.51 11.41
C SER A 111 18.46 -1.85 12.06
N GLN A 112 18.65 -2.98 11.38
CA GLN A 112 18.32 -4.31 11.88
C GLN A 112 19.59 -5.17 12.01
N PRO A 113 19.84 -5.83 13.15
CA PRO A 113 20.98 -6.73 13.27
C PRO A 113 20.79 -7.94 12.34
N ARG A 114 21.63 -8.04 11.30
CA ARG A 114 21.59 -9.14 10.31
C ARG A 114 22.88 -9.94 10.35
N LYS A 115 22.74 -11.27 10.42
CA LYS A 115 23.84 -12.24 10.46
C LYS A 115 23.90 -13.08 9.18
N GLY A 116 25.11 -13.51 8.82
CA GLY A 116 25.38 -14.40 7.68
C GLY A 116 24.86 -13.88 6.34
N LEU A 117 24.34 -14.79 5.52
CA LEU A 117 23.79 -14.52 4.18
C LEU A 117 22.72 -13.42 4.15
N LYS A 118 22.02 -13.15 5.28
CA LYS A 118 21.00 -12.09 5.35
C LYS A 118 21.58 -10.69 5.17
N LYS A 119 22.90 -10.50 5.31
CA LYS A 119 23.60 -9.24 5.00
C LYS A 119 23.44 -8.83 3.54
N VAL A 120 23.28 -9.79 2.62
CA VAL A 120 23.13 -9.50 1.19
C VAL A 120 21.93 -8.58 0.91
N LYS A 121 20.88 -8.70 1.73
CA LYS A 121 19.66 -7.88 1.68
C LYS A 121 19.90 -6.41 2.08
N GLY A 122 21.11 -6.03 2.46
CA GLY A 122 21.50 -4.65 2.69
C GLY A 122 22.15 -3.98 1.48
N HIS A 123 22.56 -4.74 0.46
CA HIS A 123 23.23 -4.17 -0.71
C HIS A 123 22.21 -3.58 -1.70
N TYR A 124 22.60 -2.46 -2.30
CA TYR A 124 21.77 -1.75 -3.27
C TYR A 124 21.46 -2.60 -4.48
N TRP A 125 22.45 -3.25 -5.11
CA TRP A 125 22.23 -4.12 -6.27
C TRP A 125 21.15 -5.20 -5.99
N TYR A 126 21.17 -5.80 -4.80
CA TYR A 126 20.21 -6.82 -4.41
C TYR A 126 18.81 -6.22 -4.28
N GLN A 127 18.69 -5.06 -3.64
CA GLN A 127 17.39 -4.39 -3.49
C GLN A 127 16.84 -3.87 -4.81
N MET A 128 17.70 -3.41 -5.72
CA MET A 128 17.34 -2.96 -7.05
C MET A 128 16.84 -4.15 -7.90
N MET A 129 17.57 -5.27 -7.92
CA MET A 129 17.12 -6.48 -8.62
C MET A 129 15.86 -7.07 -8.02
N ARG A 130 15.74 -7.05 -6.69
CA ARG A 130 14.50 -7.45 -6.01
C ARG A 130 13.34 -6.56 -6.44
N TRP A 131 13.52 -5.23 -6.46
CA TRP A 131 12.51 -4.28 -6.93
C TRP A 131 12.05 -4.60 -8.35
N LEU A 132 12.99 -4.87 -9.27
CA LEU A 132 12.67 -5.21 -10.66
C LEU A 132 11.85 -6.51 -10.74
N SER A 133 12.31 -7.57 -10.07
CA SER A 133 11.64 -8.86 -10.06
C SER A 133 10.25 -8.78 -9.42
N ASP A 134 10.13 -8.09 -8.29
CA ASP A 134 8.91 -7.91 -7.52
C ASP A 134 7.85 -7.10 -8.30
N ASN A 135 8.27 -6.07 -9.04
CA ASN A 135 7.34 -5.27 -9.84
C ASN A 135 6.91 -5.99 -11.11
N LYS A 136 7.84 -6.61 -11.86
CA LYS A 136 7.48 -7.43 -13.03
C LYS A 136 6.53 -8.57 -12.66
N LYS A 137 6.75 -9.23 -11.53
CA LYS A 137 5.87 -10.29 -11.04
C LYS A 137 4.47 -9.79 -10.71
N ARG A 138 4.35 -8.60 -10.10
CA ARG A 138 3.05 -7.99 -9.79
C ARG A 138 2.31 -7.55 -11.05
N GLU A 139 3.00 -6.90 -11.96
CA GLU A 139 2.45 -6.45 -13.25
C GLU A 139 1.96 -7.63 -14.09
N SER A 140 2.77 -8.69 -14.23
CA SER A 140 2.37 -9.94 -14.89
C SER A 140 1.13 -10.51 -14.22
N LEU A 141 1.13 -10.62 -12.88
CA LEU A 141 -0.01 -11.17 -12.16
C LEU A 141 -1.30 -10.35 -12.33
N LEU A 142 -1.22 -9.02 -12.33
CA LEU A 142 -2.38 -8.16 -12.57
C LEU A 142 -2.97 -8.42 -13.96
N THR A 143 -2.10 -8.57 -14.96
CA THR A 143 -2.47 -8.91 -16.33
C THR A 143 -3.08 -10.32 -16.41
N ASP A 144 -2.43 -11.31 -15.82
CA ASP A 144 -2.85 -12.72 -15.85
C ASP A 144 -4.20 -12.93 -15.16
N LEU A 145 -4.47 -12.16 -14.11
CA LEU A 145 -5.75 -12.19 -13.38
C LEU A 145 -6.86 -11.39 -14.06
N ALA A 146 -6.56 -10.69 -15.17
CA ALA A 146 -7.45 -9.74 -15.82
C ALA A 146 -8.07 -8.70 -14.85
N LEU A 147 -7.37 -8.37 -13.75
CA LEU A 147 -7.83 -7.40 -12.78
C LEU A 147 -7.58 -5.99 -13.34
N PRO A 148 -8.60 -5.13 -13.48
CA PRO A 148 -8.40 -3.77 -13.97
C PRO A 148 -7.40 -3.02 -13.10
N PHE A 149 -6.37 -2.45 -13.71
CA PHE A 149 -5.35 -1.71 -12.98
C PHE A 149 -4.83 -0.49 -13.72
N GLU A 150 -4.43 0.51 -12.95
CA GLU A 150 -3.69 1.68 -13.44
C GLU A 150 -2.34 1.75 -12.73
N THR A 151 -1.28 2.03 -13.48
CA THR A 151 0.05 2.22 -12.91
C THR A 151 0.22 3.66 -12.47
N VAL A 152 0.68 3.88 -11.25
CA VAL A 152 0.90 5.21 -10.68
C VAL A 152 2.36 5.33 -10.27
N GLY A 153 3.08 6.30 -10.82
CA GLY A 153 4.42 6.65 -10.38
C GLY A 153 4.40 7.49 -9.10
N TYR A 154 5.13 7.06 -8.07
CA TYR A 154 5.25 7.83 -6.82
C TYR A 154 5.88 9.21 -7.05
N GLU A 155 6.91 9.28 -7.90
CA GLU A 155 7.58 10.54 -8.23
C GLU A 155 6.65 11.50 -8.99
N PRO A 156 6.00 11.13 -10.12
CA PRO A 156 4.95 11.94 -10.73
C PRO A 156 3.84 12.35 -9.76
N PHE A 157 3.37 11.44 -8.90
CA PHE A 157 2.36 11.75 -7.89
C PHE A 157 2.81 12.85 -6.93
N CYS A 158 4.08 12.83 -6.50
CA CYS A 158 4.60 13.86 -5.59
C CYS A 158 4.86 15.21 -6.28
N PHE A 159 5.29 15.22 -7.55
CA PHE A 159 5.63 16.47 -8.25
C PHE A 159 4.45 17.09 -9.01
N ASN A 160 3.54 16.26 -9.53
CA ASN A 160 2.35 16.65 -10.30
C ASN A 160 1.09 15.92 -9.76
N PRO A 161 0.69 16.18 -8.50
CA PRO A 161 -0.41 15.46 -7.85
C PRO A 161 -1.73 15.62 -8.59
N THR A 162 -2.06 16.83 -9.08
CA THR A 162 -3.31 17.10 -9.80
C THR A 162 -3.45 16.22 -11.05
N GLN A 163 -2.43 16.19 -11.90
CA GLN A 163 -2.44 15.39 -13.13
C GLN A 163 -2.51 13.89 -12.82
N THR A 164 -1.77 13.44 -11.82
CA THR A 164 -1.76 12.03 -11.43
C THR A 164 -3.11 11.61 -10.85
N LEU A 165 -3.71 12.44 -9.99
CA LEU A 165 -5.03 12.19 -9.42
C LEU A 165 -6.13 12.24 -10.47
N ASP A 166 -6.04 13.14 -11.46
CA ASP A 166 -6.99 13.19 -12.57
C ASP A 166 -7.06 11.85 -13.33
N SER A 167 -5.91 11.23 -13.59
CA SER A 167 -5.82 9.91 -14.22
C SER A 167 -6.48 8.84 -13.35
N VAL A 168 -6.19 8.85 -12.04
CA VAL A 168 -6.78 7.94 -11.06
C VAL A 168 -8.30 8.10 -10.95
N TYR A 169 -8.82 9.33 -10.90
CA TYR A 169 -10.27 9.58 -10.88
C TYR A 169 -10.94 9.05 -12.13
N ASN A 170 -10.34 9.27 -13.30
CA ASN A 170 -10.86 8.78 -14.58
C ASN A 170 -10.90 7.25 -14.62
N PHE A 171 -9.81 6.58 -14.23
CA PHE A 171 -9.73 5.11 -14.17
C PHE A 171 -10.75 4.51 -13.19
N LEU A 172 -10.90 5.12 -12.01
CA LEU A 172 -11.85 4.68 -11.01
C LEU A 172 -13.30 5.00 -11.40
N ALA A 173 -13.52 5.90 -12.38
CA ALA A 173 -14.82 6.46 -12.75
C ALA A 173 -15.49 7.21 -11.58
N LEU A 174 -14.68 7.98 -10.83
CA LEU A 174 -15.11 8.76 -9.69
C LEU A 174 -15.18 10.26 -10.03
N PRO A 175 -16.10 11.03 -9.41
CA PRO A 175 -16.12 12.47 -9.58
C PRO A 175 -14.81 13.07 -9.05
N LYS A 176 -14.24 13.98 -9.82
CA LYS A 176 -13.02 14.68 -9.42
C LYS A 176 -13.31 15.60 -8.24
N THR A 177 -12.51 15.46 -7.20
CA THR A 177 -12.56 16.35 -6.04
C THR A 177 -11.70 17.60 -6.31
N PRO A 178 -12.14 18.80 -5.89
CA PRO A 178 -11.33 20.00 -5.98
C PRO A 178 -9.95 19.85 -5.31
N SER A 179 -8.89 20.35 -5.94
CA SER A 179 -7.50 20.23 -5.46
C SER A 179 -7.21 20.96 -4.14
N ASN A 180 -8.13 21.79 -3.67
CA ASN A 180 -8.04 22.56 -2.44
C ASN A 180 -8.65 21.85 -1.22
N GLU A 181 -9.12 20.60 -1.35
CA GLU A 181 -9.52 19.82 -0.19
C GLU A 181 -8.33 19.48 0.72
N SER A 182 -8.51 19.74 2.00
CA SER A 182 -7.49 19.47 3.02
C SER A 182 -7.38 17.97 3.27
N LEU A 183 -6.22 17.38 2.94
CA LEU A 183 -5.87 15.99 3.29
C LEU A 183 -6.03 15.70 4.79
N GLY A 184 -5.88 16.70 5.67
CA GLY A 184 -6.11 16.52 7.10
C GLY A 184 -7.56 16.19 7.49
N LYS A 185 -8.53 16.39 6.58
CA LYS A 185 -9.96 16.11 6.81
C LYS A 185 -10.38 14.72 6.34
N SER A 186 -9.48 13.94 5.76
CA SER A 186 -9.82 12.62 5.23
C SER A 186 -10.10 11.61 6.35
N THR A 187 -11.14 10.80 6.14
CA THR A 187 -11.52 9.73 7.07
C THR A 187 -10.68 8.48 6.78
N HIS A 188 -9.94 8.00 7.78
CA HIS A 188 -9.07 6.84 7.64
C HIS A 188 -9.16 5.88 8.82
N HIS A 189 -9.25 4.59 8.51
CA HIS A 189 -9.25 3.51 9.50
C HIS A 189 -8.12 2.51 9.26
N VAL A 190 -6.85 2.93 9.38
CA VAL A 190 -5.67 2.09 9.23
C VAL A 190 -5.15 1.61 10.59
N LEU A 191 -5.05 0.30 10.80
CA LEU A 191 -4.46 -0.28 12.03
C LEU A 191 -2.96 -0.53 11.91
N PHE A 192 -2.47 -0.91 10.73
CA PHE A 192 -1.09 -1.35 10.51
C PHE A 192 -0.59 -0.98 9.11
N GLY A 193 0.71 -1.14 8.86
CA GLY A 193 1.32 -1.05 7.52
C GLY A 193 1.87 0.33 7.17
N ASN A 194 1.36 1.39 7.80
CA ASN A 194 1.92 2.74 7.72
C ASN A 194 2.45 3.19 9.11
N PRO A 195 3.78 3.26 9.31
CA PRO A 195 4.37 3.77 10.55
C PRO A 195 3.97 5.23 10.85
N MET A 196 3.65 6.02 9.83
CA MET A 196 3.31 7.44 9.96
C MET A 196 1.82 7.70 10.15
N ARG A 197 0.97 6.65 10.24
CA ARG A 197 -0.50 6.79 10.27
C ARG A 197 -1.05 7.65 11.42
N ASN A 198 -0.30 7.79 12.52
CA ASN A 198 -0.68 8.58 13.70
C ASN A 198 0.12 9.89 13.81
N CYS A 199 0.83 10.30 12.76
CA CYS A 199 1.62 11.53 12.75
C CYS A 199 0.81 12.66 12.12
N GLU A 200 0.25 13.54 12.95
CA GLU A 200 -0.69 14.58 12.51
C GLU A 200 -0.08 15.55 11.49
N THR A 201 1.18 15.95 11.71
CA THR A 201 1.91 16.84 10.80
C THR A 201 2.20 16.24 9.42
N ARG A 202 2.14 14.91 9.28
CA ARG A 202 2.40 14.22 8.01
C ARG A 202 1.13 13.80 7.27
N LYS A 203 -0.06 14.16 7.79
CA LYS A 203 -1.35 13.90 7.14
C LYS A 203 -1.82 15.06 6.26
N THR A 204 -1.25 16.25 6.44
CA THR A 204 -1.78 17.49 5.86
C THR A 204 -1.25 17.82 4.48
N GLU A 205 -0.07 17.29 4.11
CA GLU A 205 0.60 17.63 2.85
C GLU A 205 1.21 16.40 2.17
N ILE A 206 1.27 16.43 0.84
CA ILE A 206 2.06 15.48 0.06
C ILE A 206 3.50 15.98 0.07
N ARG A 207 4.39 15.23 0.74
CA ARG A 207 5.82 15.53 0.79
C ARG A 207 6.64 14.44 0.14
N TYR A 208 7.48 14.85 -0.82
CA TYR A 208 8.45 13.96 -1.44
C TYR A 208 9.58 13.59 -0.46
N ASP A 209 9.98 12.31 -0.46
CA ASP A 209 11.11 11.80 0.31
C ASP A 209 12.39 11.84 -0.53
N ASP A 210 13.10 12.96 -0.43
CA ASP A 210 14.31 13.33 -1.17
C ASP A 210 15.63 12.82 -0.56
N ARG A 211 15.60 12.18 0.62
CA ARG A 211 16.80 11.73 1.36
C ARG A 211 17.77 10.86 0.56
N TRP A 212 17.30 10.22 -0.51
CA TRP A 212 18.14 9.38 -1.35
C TRP A 212 19.01 10.18 -2.33
N PHE A 213 18.69 11.46 -2.59
CA PHE A 213 19.53 12.34 -3.42
C PHE A 213 20.93 12.56 -2.81
N SER A 214 21.04 12.55 -1.48
CA SER A 214 22.33 12.65 -0.79
C SER A 214 23.10 11.33 -0.70
N GLU A 215 22.57 10.23 -1.26
CA GLU A 215 23.25 8.93 -1.27
C GLU A 215 23.87 8.64 -2.63
N THR A 216 25.07 8.05 -2.64
CA THR A 216 25.81 7.68 -3.87
C THR A 216 25.97 6.17 -4.06
N ASN A 217 25.73 5.39 -3.00
CA ASN A 217 26.01 3.95 -2.98
C ASN A 217 25.16 3.11 -3.96
N TYR A 218 24.04 3.65 -4.47
CA TYR A 218 23.25 2.99 -5.53
C TYR A 218 23.81 3.24 -6.93
N MET A 219 24.65 4.27 -7.13
CA MET A 219 25.04 4.74 -8.47
C MET A 219 25.75 3.66 -9.28
N LEU A 220 26.69 2.93 -8.66
CA LEU A 220 27.40 1.85 -9.33
C LEU A 220 26.43 0.75 -9.79
N ALA A 221 25.49 0.33 -8.93
CA ALA A 221 24.51 -0.68 -9.28
C ALA A 221 23.53 -0.19 -10.37
N ALA A 222 23.16 1.09 -10.34
CA ALA A 222 22.32 1.70 -11.38
C ALA A 222 23.03 1.74 -12.74
N ALA A 223 24.31 2.10 -12.76
CA ALA A 223 25.11 2.17 -13.98
C ALA A 223 25.36 0.79 -14.61
N LEU A 224 25.56 -0.25 -13.79
CA LEU A 224 25.85 -1.61 -14.26
C LEU A 224 24.61 -2.37 -14.75
N ILE A 225 23.39 -1.86 -14.53
CA ILE A 225 22.14 -2.56 -14.88
C ILE A 225 21.22 -1.61 -15.68
N PRO A 226 21.58 -1.26 -16.92
CA PRO A 226 20.84 -0.29 -17.72
C PRO A 226 19.40 -0.72 -18.02
N THR A 227 19.14 -2.02 -18.21
CA THR A 227 17.79 -2.56 -18.44
C THR A 227 16.85 -2.33 -17.25
N LEU A 228 17.39 -2.32 -16.03
CA LEU A 228 16.65 -1.97 -14.82
C LEU A 228 16.28 -0.49 -14.81
N MET A 229 17.20 0.39 -15.21
CA MET A 229 16.96 1.83 -15.29
C MET A 229 15.97 2.18 -16.42
N GLN A 230 16.01 1.46 -17.54
CA GLN A 230 15.00 1.57 -18.61
C GLN A 230 13.61 1.18 -18.11
N TYR A 231 13.48 0.06 -17.39
CA TYR A 231 12.21 -0.34 -16.79
C TYR A 231 11.73 0.70 -15.76
N ASN A 232 12.64 1.23 -14.93
CA ASN A 232 12.35 2.32 -14.01
C ASN A 232 11.79 3.55 -14.74
N GLN A 233 12.45 3.99 -15.81
CA GLN A 233 11.98 5.11 -16.62
C GLN A 233 10.58 4.85 -17.19
N ALA A 234 10.38 3.68 -17.80
CA ALA A 234 9.14 3.32 -18.48
C ALA A 234 7.95 3.13 -17.53
N ARG A 235 8.17 2.68 -16.29
CA ARG A 235 7.07 2.37 -15.35
C ARG A 235 6.84 3.42 -14.28
N VAL A 236 7.89 4.12 -13.85
CA VAL A 236 7.77 5.15 -12.80
C VAL A 236 7.44 6.51 -13.39
N TYR A 237 8.04 6.87 -14.53
CA TYR A 237 7.98 8.25 -15.04
C TYR A 237 7.17 8.43 -16.32
N ALA A 238 6.84 7.36 -17.04
CA ALA A 238 6.03 7.45 -18.25
C ALA A 238 4.51 7.56 -17.97
N CYS A 239 4.07 7.32 -16.73
CA CYS A 239 2.67 7.52 -16.34
C CYS A 239 2.35 9.02 -16.32
N GLY A 240 1.50 9.47 -17.25
CA GLY A 240 1.08 10.86 -17.39
C GLY A 240 1.73 11.64 -18.54
N GLN A 241 2.41 10.97 -19.48
CA GLN A 241 2.71 11.53 -20.80
C GLN A 241 1.59 11.23 -21.80
#